data_AF-A0A9Q3UFK2-F1
#
_entry.id   AF-A0A9Q3UFK2-F1
#
_cell.length_a   1.000
_cell.length_b   1.000
_cell.length_c   1.000
_cell.angle_alpha   90.00
_cell.angle_beta   90.00
_cell.angle_gamma   90.00
#
_symmetry.space_group_name_H-M   'P 1'
#
loop_
_entity.id
_entity.type
_entity.pdbx_description
1 polymer ?
#
loop_
_entity_poly.entity_id
_entity_poly.type
_entity_poly.pdbx_seq_one_letter_code
_entity_poly.pdbx_strand_id
1 'polypeptide(L)'
;MFQHFFSDYLVKLQETNHQWWHDFEVNKAVVNSPLNKAMQEVNFEDTAKLFEQAANQPAAILKLQAQWWEQQLQIWQNVALAGNQAQIIEAEKGDKRFSNEAWQNEAMYSFIKQSYLLFSKTYLDTIESLEGLDEKTKERIIFFSRQAINALSPSNFIATNPELLKLTLEQNGQNLLAGLEQLKEDVESSADILKVRMTNNNAFRVGEDVATTAGDVVFQNELFELIQYRPLTEKVNATPLLIVPPFINKYYILDLTAKNSMVRWLLEQGHSVFMISWRNPGKAQAHVEFGDYVTEGVVKAVSAIEEITGQEQINAAGYCIGGTVLASTVAYYAAKRMKKRIKSATFFTTLLDFSQPGEVGAYINDTIISAIETQNNAKGYVDGRSLSVTFSLLRENSLYWNYYVDNYLKGNSPVDFDLLYWNSDSTNVSAASHNFLLRELYLENKLVQDKGVKIGGVWIDLNKIKIPSYFVSTKEDHIALWQGTYRGALHTGGNKTFVLGESGHIAGIVNHPAKNKYGYWLNDTLDDSADEWLSNAEHKEGSWWTHWNEWLLQYNPQEQVEPFPVGSENYPVIDEAPGQYVKQVLPVKES
;
A
#
# COMPACT_ATOMS: atom_id res chain seq x y z
N MET A 1 -14.59 46.74 -14.43
CA MET A 1 -14.38 45.33 -14.84
C MET A 1 -13.92 44.43 -13.68
N PHE A 2 -13.14 44.93 -12.70
CA PHE A 2 -12.76 44.17 -11.49
C PHE A 2 -13.90 43.93 -10.46
N GLN A 3 -14.92 44.80 -10.40
CA GLN A 3 -15.98 44.71 -9.39
C GLN A 3 -16.96 43.55 -9.63
N HIS A 4 -17.16 43.14 -10.89
CA HIS A 4 -18.05 42.03 -11.25
C HIS A 4 -17.39 40.66 -11.11
N PHE A 5 -16.07 40.56 -11.29
CA PHE A 5 -15.35 39.30 -11.11
C PHE A 5 -15.37 38.82 -9.65
N PHE A 6 -15.09 39.72 -8.69
CA PHE A 6 -15.19 39.37 -7.27
C PHE A 6 -16.62 39.12 -6.84
N SER A 7 -17.62 39.80 -7.40
CA SER A 7 -19.02 39.50 -7.07
C SER A 7 -19.44 38.14 -7.61
N ASP A 8 -19.08 37.81 -8.84
CA ASP A 8 -19.44 36.53 -9.47
C ASP A 8 -18.68 35.37 -8.84
N TYR A 9 -17.41 35.57 -8.46
CA TYR A 9 -16.64 34.63 -7.63
C TYR A 9 -17.29 34.45 -6.26
N LEU A 10 -17.64 35.52 -5.55
CA LEU A 10 -18.25 35.42 -4.23
C LEU A 10 -19.66 34.82 -4.27
N VAL A 11 -20.44 35.07 -5.32
CA VAL A 11 -21.76 34.47 -5.53
C VAL A 11 -21.63 32.99 -5.85
N LYS A 12 -20.76 32.62 -6.79
CA LYS A 12 -20.52 31.21 -7.15
C LYS A 12 -19.87 30.45 -5.99
N LEU A 13 -19.00 31.10 -5.22
CA LEU A 13 -18.42 30.57 -3.99
C LEU A 13 -19.47 30.48 -2.89
N GLN A 14 -20.41 31.41 -2.77
CA GLN A 14 -21.53 31.31 -1.81
C GLN A 14 -22.49 30.18 -2.19
N GLU A 15 -22.87 30.05 -3.46
CA GLU A 15 -23.72 28.96 -3.96
C GLU A 15 -23.02 27.61 -3.76
N THR A 16 -21.74 27.52 -4.14
CA THR A 16 -20.93 26.31 -3.92
C THR A 16 -20.74 26.04 -2.44
N ASN A 17 -20.53 27.05 -1.60
CA ASN A 17 -20.38 26.89 -0.16
C ASN A 17 -21.72 26.47 0.48
N HIS A 18 -22.86 26.93 -0.04
CA HIS A 18 -24.18 26.49 0.41
C HIS A 18 -24.47 25.04 -0.01
N GLN A 19 -24.06 24.65 -1.22
CA GLN A 19 -24.08 23.27 -1.68
C GLN A 19 -23.11 22.41 -0.84
N TRP A 20 -21.92 22.92 -0.55
CA TRP A 20 -20.88 22.26 0.25
C TRP A 20 -21.31 22.11 1.70
N TRP A 21 -21.96 23.11 2.30
CA TRP A 21 -22.58 23.00 3.62
C TRP A 21 -23.72 22.00 3.59
N HIS A 22 -24.54 21.97 2.53
CA HIS A 22 -25.59 20.97 2.38
C HIS A 22 -25.01 19.55 2.25
N ASP A 23 -23.98 19.35 1.44
CA ASP A 23 -23.28 18.07 1.24
C ASP A 23 -22.49 17.70 2.50
N PHE A 24 -21.91 18.65 3.21
CA PHE A 24 -21.26 18.47 4.51
C PHE A 24 -22.29 18.09 5.59
N GLU A 25 -23.49 18.66 5.55
CA GLU A 25 -24.60 18.29 6.42
C GLU A 25 -25.17 16.91 6.08
N VAL A 26 -25.24 16.52 4.81
CA VAL A 26 -25.58 15.16 4.37
C VAL A 26 -24.48 14.17 4.79
N ASN A 27 -23.21 14.61 4.76
CA ASN A 27 -22.06 13.88 5.29
C ASN A 27 -21.93 13.91 6.82
N LYS A 28 -22.84 14.56 7.59
CA LYS A 28 -22.87 14.40 9.06
C LYS A 28 -23.05 12.94 9.49
N ALA A 29 -23.63 12.09 8.64
CA ALA A 29 -23.68 10.65 8.87
C ALA A 29 -22.28 10.00 8.86
N VAL A 30 -21.37 10.47 8.00
CA VAL A 30 -19.95 10.07 7.98
C VAL A 30 -19.26 10.56 9.25
N VAL A 31 -19.41 11.83 9.62
CA VAL A 31 -18.82 12.42 10.83
C VAL A 31 -19.27 11.70 12.12
N ASN A 32 -20.49 11.15 12.13
CA ASN A 32 -21.05 10.40 13.27
C ASN A 32 -20.92 8.88 13.18
N SER A 33 -20.09 8.35 12.26
CA SER A 33 -19.89 6.91 12.13
C SER A 33 -19.32 6.29 13.42
N PRO A 34 -19.62 5.00 13.72
CA PRO A 34 -19.01 4.30 14.84
C PRO A 34 -17.48 4.34 14.82
N LEU A 35 -16.89 4.26 13.62
CA LEU A 35 -15.44 4.35 13.42
C LEU A 35 -14.88 5.71 13.84
N ASN A 36 -15.51 6.81 13.41
CA ASN A 36 -15.06 8.16 13.78
C ASN A 36 -15.14 8.40 15.29
N LYS A 37 -16.19 7.90 15.95
CA LYS A 37 -16.30 7.96 17.41
C LYS A 37 -15.20 7.16 18.10
N ALA A 38 -14.95 5.93 17.66
CA ALA A 38 -13.88 5.09 18.21
C ALA A 38 -12.50 5.74 18.04
N MET A 39 -12.21 6.32 16.87
CA MET A 39 -10.96 7.06 16.65
C MET A 39 -10.84 8.30 17.56
N GLN A 40 -11.93 9.06 17.72
CA GLN A 40 -11.94 10.23 18.61
C GLN A 40 -11.70 9.83 20.08
N GLU A 41 -12.33 8.75 20.53
CA GLU A 41 -12.16 8.21 21.88
C GLU A 41 -10.71 7.80 22.14
N VAL A 42 -10.15 6.97 21.27
CA VAL A 42 -8.74 6.51 21.39
C VAL A 42 -7.77 7.70 21.32
N ASN A 43 -7.98 8.64 20.39
CA ASN A 43 -7.14 9.83 20.27
C ASN A 43 -7.22 10.72 21.52
N PHE A 44 -8.40 10.84 22.13
CA PHE A 44 -8.59 11.60 23.36
C PHE A 44 -7.87 10.94 24.54
N GLU A 45 -8.00 9.62 24.70
CA GLU A 45 -7.29 8.86 25.75
C GLU A 45 -5.77 8.99 25.63
N ASP A 46 -5.24 8.84 24.42
CA ASP A 46 -3.81 8.97 24.18
C ASP A 46 -3.30 10.38 24.41
N THR A 47 -4.05 11.38 23.95
CA THR A 47 -3.72 12.78 24.18
C THR A 47 -3.74 13.09 25.67
N ALA A 48 -4.70 12.55 26.43
CA ALA A 48 -4.74 12.70 27.88
C ALA A 48 -3.50 12.07 28.56
N LYS A 49 -3.11 10.85 28.17
CA LYS A 49 -1.87 10.20 28.64
C LYS A 49 -0.63 11.02 28.30
N LEU A 50 -0.55 11.56 27.09
CA LEU A 50 0.54 12.43 26.66
C LEU A 50 0.66 13.65 27.58
N PHE A 51 -0.46 14.35 27.84
CA PHE A 51 -0.48 15.50 28.74
C PHE A 51 -0.14 15.14 30.18
N GLU A 52 -0.60 13.99 30.67
CA GLU A 52 -0.26 13.50 32.01
C GLU A 52 1.24 13.24 32.14
N GLN A 53 1.86 12.52 31.19
CA GLN A 53 3.30 12.25 31.22
C GLN A 53 4.13 13.52 31.04
N ALA A 54 3.69 14.44 30.16
CA ALA A 54 4.33 15.74 30.00
C ALA A 54 4.28 16.58 31.30
N ALA A 55 3.15 16.57 32.01
CA ALA A 55 3.01 17.26 33.29
C ALA A 55 3.90 16.66 34.39
N ASN A 56 4.17 15.35 34.34
CA ASN A 56 5.07 14.66 35.26
C ASN A 56 6.56 14.86 34.94
N GLN A 57 6.89 15.40 33.76
CA GLN A 57 8.26 15.64 33.30
C GLN A 57 8.52 17.13 32.97
N PRO A 58 8.22 18.08 33.89
CA PRO A 58 8.24 19.51 33.58
C PRO A 58 9.63 20.01 33.19
N ALA A 59 10.70 19.42 33.72
CA ALA A 59 12.07 19.80 33.37
C ALA A 59 12.42 19.45 31.91
N ALA A 60 11.97 18.29 31.41
CA ALA A 60 12.18 17.87 30.02
C ALA A 60 11.39 18.77 29.06
N ILE A 61 10.12 19.04 29.37
CA ILE A 61 9.26 19.94 28.60
C ILE A 61 9.82 21.37 28.58
N LEU A 62 10.24 21.91 29.73
CA LEU A 62 10.84 23.26 29.80
C LEU A 62 12.13 23.35 28.99
N LYS A 63 12.95 22.28 28.97
CA LYS A 63 14.16 22.23 28.16
C LYS A 63 13.84 22.28 26.67
N LEU A 64 12.91 21.46 26.19
CA LEU A 64 12.49 21.46 24.79
C LEU A 64 11.83 22.78 24.40
N GLN A 65 11.00 23.36 25.27
CA GLN A 65 10.39 24.66 25.05
C GLN A 65 11.43 25.79 25.00
N ALA A 66 12.44 25.77 25.86
CA ALA A 66 13.54 26.74 25.83
C ALA A 66 14.37 26.61 24.55
N GLN A 67 14.69 25.38 24.12
CA GLN A 67 15.38 25.12 22.85
C GLN A 67 14.56 25.61 21.65
N TRP A 68 13.24 25.39 21.66
CA TRP A 68 12.35 25.91 20.63
C TRP A 68 12.35 27.44 20.59
N TRP A 69 12.22 28.11 21.74
CA TRP A 69 12.26 29.58 21.80
C TRP A 69 13.59 30.14 21.31
N GLU A 70 14.71 29.52 21.71
CA GLU A 70 16.04 29.90 21.24
C GLU A 70 16.15 29.80 19.72
N GLN A 71 15.77 28.66 19.14
CA GLN A 71 15.81 28.45 17.69
C GLN A 71 14.82 29.35 16.94
N GLN A 72 13.63 29.60 17.51
CA GLN A 72 12.64 30.51 16.94
C GLN A 72 13.14 31.96 16.92
N LEU A 73 13.84 32.39 17.97
CA LEU A 73 14.51 33.70 18.01
C LEU A 73 15.64 33.79 17.00
N GLN A 74 16.42 32.71 16.81
CA GLN A 74 17.45 32.64 15.77
C GLN A 74 16.86 32.74 14.36
N ILE A 75 15.75 32.04 14.10
CA ILE A 75 15.01 32.16 12.83
C ILE A 75 14.60 33.61 12.59
N TRP A 76 14.00 34.27 13.59
CA TRP A 76 13.60 35.67 13.49
C TRP A 76 14.80 36.59 13.23
N GLN A 77 15.92 36.41 13.94
CA GLN A 77 17.14 37.19 13.75
C GLN A 77 17.74 36.99 12.35
N ASN A 78 17.79 35.76 11.84
CA ASN A 78 18.33 35.46 10.52
C ASN A 78 17.51 36.13 9.40
N VAL A 79 16.19 36.13 9.55
CA VAL A 79 15.27 36.75 8.60
C VAL A 79 15.33 38.28 8.70
N ALA A 80 15.34 38.84 9.91
CA ALA A 80 15.28 40.29 10.14
C ALA A 80 16.62 41.01 9.92
N LEU A 81 17.75 40.37 10.23
CA LEU A 81 19.08 41.01 10.28
C LEU A 81 20.07 40.46 9.25
N ALA A 82 20.00 39.17 8.93
CA ALA A 82 20.99 38.49 8.08
C ALA A 82 20.53 38.28 6.63
N GLY A 83 19.45 38.93 6.20
CA GLY A 83 18.96 38.84 4.83
C GLY A 83 18.63 37.41 4.40
N ASN A 84 18.27 36.54 5.36
CA ASN A 84 17.85 35.16 5.10
C ASN A 84 18.95 34.22 4.57
N GLN A 85 20.22 34.46 4.93
CA GLN A 85 21.38 33.70 4.42
C GLN A 85 21.63 32.34 5.09
N ALA A 86 21.00 32.04 6.22
CA ALA A 86 21.24 30.80 6.98
C ALA A 86 19.93 30.14 7.45
N GLN A 87 19.79 28.85 7.15
CA GLN A 87 18.66 28.01 7.57
C GLN A 87 18.99 27.31 8.90
N ILE A 88 18.08 27.37 9.88
CA ILE A 88 18.25 26.69 11.17
C ILE A 88 17.76 25.24 11.08
N ILE A 89 16.72 25.01 10.28
CA ILE A 89 16.16 23.70 9.98
C ILE A 89 15.90 23.57 8.48
N GLU A 90 16.12 22.38 7.96
CA GLU A 90 15.85 22.02 6.57
C GLU A 90 14.65 21.10 6.47
N ALA A 91 13.97 21.14 5.32
CA ALA A 91 12.91 20.19 5.05
C ALA A 91 13.51 18.79 4.84
N GLU A 92 12.75 17.75 5.15
CA GLU A 92 13.18 16.37 4.92
C GLU A 92 13.55 16.14 3.46
N LYS A 93 14.52 15.25 3.24
CA LYS A 93 14.97 14.89 1.90
C LYS A 93 13.79 14.33 1.09
N GLY A 94 13.44 15.04 0.01
CA GLY A 94 12.32 14.67 -0.87
C GLY A 94 11.00 15.39 -0.59
N ASP A 95 10.93 16.26 0.42
CA ASP A 95 9.75 17.10 0.65
C ASP A 95 9.65 18.22 -0.40
N LYS A 96 8.77 18.01 -1.39
CA LYS A 96 8.60 18.94 -2.52
C LYS A 96 7.80 20.19 -2.18
N ARG A 97 7.10 20.24 -1.03
CA ARG A 97 6.26 21.39 -0.63
C ARG A 97 7.02 22.71 -0.59
N PHE A 98 8.29 22.64 -0.22
CA PHE A 98 9.17 23.79 -0.01
C PHE A 98 10.23 23.96 -1.11
N SER A 99 9.94 23.47 -2.32
CA SER A 99 10.86 23.47 -3.47
C SER A 99 11.00 24.82 -4.18
N ASN A 100 9.98 25.67 -4.13
CA ASN A 100 10.05 27.01 -4.72
C ASN A 100 11.10 27.87 -4.01
N GLU A 101 11.92 28.59 -4.78
CA GLU A 101 13.01 29.44 -4.26
C GLU A 101 12.54 30.52 -3.28
N ALA A 102 11.31 31.02 -3.39
CA ALA A 102 10.75 32.02 -2.46
C ALA A 102 10.74 31.52 -1.02
N TRP A 103 10.56 30.21 -0.78
CA TRP A 103 10.65 29.61 0.56
C TRP A 103 12.04 29.74 1.19
N GLN A 104 13.07 29.99 0.38
CA GLN A 104 14.45 30.16 0.84
C GLN A 104 14.91 31.61 0.75
N ASN A 105 14.46 32.36 -0.26
CA ASN A 105 15.01 33.67 -0.59
C ASN A 105 14.19 34.83 0.00
N GLU A 106 12.89 34.65 0.19
CA GLU A 106 12.01 35.71 0.70
C GLU A 106 11.81 35.61 2.20
N ALA A 107 12.08 36.72 2.90
CA ALA A 107 12.11 36.81 4.36
C ALA A 107 10.84 36.23 5.03
N MET A 108 9.65 36.64 4.57
CA MET A 108 8.38 36.19 5.15
C MET A 108 8.16 34.68 4.98
N TYR A 109 8.39 34.16 3.77
CA TYR A 109 8.16 32.75 3.47
C TYR A 109 9.19 31.84 4.14
N SER A 110 10.45 32.27 4.21
CA SER A 110 11.48 31.56 4.96
C SER A 110 11.16 31.53 6.45
N PHE A 111 10.72 32.64 7.05
CA PHE A 111 10.26 32.66 8.45
C PHE A 111 9.14 31.65 8.68
N ILE A 112 8.12 31.63 7.83
CA ILE A 112 6.98 30.71 7.93
C ILE A 112 7.44 29.25 7.80
N LYS A 113 8.22 28.92 6.76
CA LYS A 113 8.76 27.57 6.55
C LYS A 113 9.59 27.10 7.75
N GLN A 114 10.57 27.90 8.16
CA GLN A 114 11.48 27.56 9.25
C GLN A 114 10.71 27.37 10.56
N SER A 115 9.75 28.26 10.88
CA SER A 115 8.93 28.15 12.09
C SER A 115 8.04 26.91 12.07
N TYR A 116 7.45 26.58 10.93
CA TYR A 116 6.64 25.37 10.76
C TYR A 116 7.47 24.09 10.90
N LEU A 117 8.62 24.01 10.22
CA LEU A 117 9.51 22.85 10.30
C LEU A 117 10.03 22.65 11.73
N LEU A 118 10.41 23.76 12.39
CA LEU A 118 10.86 23.75 13.77
C LEU A 118 9.75 23.25 14.70
N PHE A 119 8.55 23.82 14.61
CA PHE A 119 7.39 23.37 15.39
C PHE A 119 7.11 21.89 15.17
N SER A 120 7.08 21.44 13.91
CA SER A 120 6.80 20.05 13.54
C SER A 120 7.81 19.11 14.18
N LYS A 121 9.10 19.40 14.02
CA LYS A 121 10.19 18.60 14.59
C LYS A 121 10.13 18.59 16.11
N THR A 122 10.08 19.75 16.75
CA THR A 122 10.06 19.84 18.22
C THR A 122 8.85 19.12 18.81
N TYR A 123 7.68 19.22 18.18
CA TYR A 123 6.48 18.55 18.65
C TYR A 123 6.64 17.02 18.63
N LEU A 124 7.17 16.47 17.53
CA LEU A 124 7.45 15.03 17.41
C LEU A 124 8.56 14.59 18.36
N ASP A 125 9.67 15.34 18.43
CA ASP A 125 10.78 15.09 19.38
C ASP A 125 10.27 15.10 20.83
N THR A 126 9.26 15.94 21.14
CA THR A 126 8.63 15.98 22.48
C THR A 126 7.94 14.66 22.78
N ILE A 127 7.10 14.16 21.87
CA ILE A 127 6.45 12.86 22.04
C ILE A 127 7.50 11.74 22.17
N GLU A 128 8.56 11.80 21.37
CA GLU A 128 9.65 10.83 21.41
C GLU A 128 10.44 10.84 22.72
N SER A 129 10.65 12.01 23.32
CA SER A 129 11.42 12.16 24.54
C SER A 129 10.69 11.76 25.82
N LEU A 130 9.35 11.70 25.78
CA LEU A 130 8.55 11.41 26.96
C LEU A 130 8.68 9.95 27.38
N GLU A 131 9.19 9.75 28.60
CA GLU A 131 9.23 8.44 29.24
C GLU A 131 7.84 8.03 29.78
N GLY A 132 7.59 6.73 29.92
CA GLY A 132 6.38 6.20 30.58
C GLY A 132 5.16 6.00 29.68
N LEU A 133 5.21 6.38 28.40
CA LEU A 133 4.24 5.94 27.40
C LEU A 133 4.63 4.57 26.85
N ASP A 134 3.65 3.67 26.68
CA ASP A 134 3.90 2.43 25.95
C ASP A 134 4.13 2.72 24.46
N GLU A 135 4.96 1.89 23.81
CA GLU A 135 5.39 2.12 22.43
C GLU A 135 4.21 2.21 21.45
N LYS A 136 3.15 1.40 21.63
CA LYS A 136 1.99 1.43 20.73
C LYS A 136 1.21 2.73 20.83
N THR A 137 1.01 3.24 22.04
CA THR A 137 0.39 4.55 22.26
C THR A 137 1.25 5.66 21.66
N LYS A 138 2.57 5.59 21.84
CA LYS A 138 3.50 6.57 21.29
C LYS A 138 3.50 6.60 19.76
N GLU A 139 3.56 5.44 19.11
CA GLU A 139 3.44 5.28 17.65
C GLU A 139 2.11 5.87 17.15
N ARG A 140 0.99 5.62 17.84
CA ARG A 140 -0.33 6.13 17.47
C ARG A 140 -0.43 7.65 17.59
N ILE A 141 0.09 8.22 18.69
CA ILE A 141 0.17 9.68 18.87
C ILE A 141 1.00 10.29 17.75
N ILE A 142 2.21 9.78 17.51
CA ILE A 142 3.11 10.27 16.44
C ILE A 142 2.39 10.24 15.09
N PHE A 143 1.72 9.13 14.76
CA PHE A 143 0.98 8.97 13.53
C PHE A 143 -0.09 10.06 13.35
N PHE A 144 -1.03 10.20 14.30
CA PHE A 144 -2.11 11.18 14.18
C PHE A 144 -1.64 12.63 14.29
N SER A 145 -0.60 12.89 15.08
CA SER A 145 0.03 14.21 15.15
C SER A 145 0.68 14.61 13.82
N ARG A 146 1.37 13.68 13.15
CA ARG A 146 1.90 13.90 11.80
C ARG A 146 0.78 14.24 10.80
N GLN A 147 -0.36 13.57 10.86
CA GLN A 147 -1.52 13.90 10.01
C GLN A 147 -1.98 15.35 10.23
N ALA A 148 -2.15 15.76 11.49
CA ALA A 148 -2.59 17.11 11.84
C ALA A 148 -1.57 18.19 11.45
N ILE A 149 -0.29 17.95 11.74
CA ILE A 149 0.82 18.85 11.38
C ILE A 149 0.87 19.05 9.86
N ASN A 150 0.83 17.97 9.08
CA ASN A 150 0.87 18.05 7.63
C ASN A 150 -0.36 18.74 7.03
N ALA A 151 -1.54 18.56 7.63
CA ALA A 151 -2.75 19.27 7.23
C ALA A 151 -2.62 20.79 7.42
N LEU A 152 -1.97 21.21 8.51
CA LEU A 152 -1.70 22.60 8.86
C LEU A 152 -0.46 23.19 8.15
N SER A 153 0.16 22.45 7.24
CA SER A 153 1.34 22.93 6.51
C SER A 153 1.05 24.25 5.78
N PRO A 154 1.93 25.26 5.88
CA PRO A 154 1.75 26.55 5.21
C PRO A 154 1.75 26.42 3.67
N SER A 155 2.24 25.31 3.13
CA SER A 155 2.13 25.00 1.70
C SER A 155 0.70 24.74 1.23
N ASN A 156 -0.22 24.41 2.14
CA ASN A 156 -1.57 23.97 1.80
C ASN A 156 -2.57 25.14 1.68
N PHE A 157 -2.12 26.38 1.90
CA PHE A 157 -2.97 27.57 1.88
C PHE A 157 -2.44 28.62 0.91
N ILE A 158 -3.33 29.20 0.12
CA ILE A 158 -2.99 30.22 -0.89
C ILE A 158 -2.27 31.42 -0.25
N ALA A 159 -2.73 31.86 0.93
CA ALA A 159 -2.19 33.04 1.59
C ALA A 159 -0.74 32.89 2.08
N THR A 160 -0.30 31.66 2.33
CA THR A 160 1.03 31.37 2.91
C THR A 160 1.96 30.65 1.94
N ASN A 161 1.45 30.17 0.80
CA ASN A 161 2.24 29.52 -0.23
C ASN A 161 2.59 30.51 -1.36
N PRO A 162 3.87 30.85 -1.54
CA PRO A 162 4.31 31.84 -2.54
C PRO A 162 3.98 31.42 -3.97
N GLU A 163 4.12 30.13 -4.27
CA GLU A 163 3.85 29.60 -5.60
C GLU A 163 2.35 29.67 -5.93
N LEU A 164 1.48 29.26 -4.99
CA LEU A 164 0.03 29.31 -5.17
C LEU A 164 -0.49 30.74 -5.26
N LEU A 165 -0.01 31.64 -4.41
CA LEU A 165 -0.43 33.04 -4.44
C LEU A 165 -0.08 33.67 -5.79
N LYS A 166 1.16 33.48 -6.25
CA LYS A 166 1.62 33.98 -7.54
C LYS A 166 0.80 33.41 -8.69
N LEU A 167 0.64 32.09 -8.74
CA LEU A 167 -0.15 31.40 -9.76
C LEU A 167 -1.60 31.92 -9.81
N THR A 168 -2.22 32.06 -8.64
CA THR A 168 -3.61 32.52 -8.52
C THR A 168 -3.77 33.95 -9.03
N LEU A 169 -2.81 34.84 -8.73
CA LEU A 169 -2.82 36.21 -9.24
C LEU A 169 -2.59 36.25 -10.76
N GLU A 170 -1.61 35.49 -11.27
CA GLU A 170 -1.27 35.43 -12.69
C GLU A 170 -2.43 34.87 -13.54
N GLN A 171 -3.13 33.87 -13.02
CA GLN A 171 -4.28 33.26 -13.68
C GLN A 171 -5.62 33.92 -13.35
N ASN A 172 -5.64 35.02 -12.59
CA ASN A 172 -6.87 35.66 -12.11
C ASN A 172 -7.85 34.65 -11.48
N GLY A 173 -7.35 33.70 -10.68
CA GLY A 173 -8.14 32.68 -10.00
C GLY A 173 -8.67 31.52 -10.85
N GLN A 174 -8.31 31.43 -12.14
CA GLN A 174 -8.76 30.32 -13.00
C GLN A 174 -8.28 28.95 -12.52
N ASN A 175 -7.07 28.86 -11.94
CA ASN A 175 -6.57 27.65 -11.28
C ASN A 175 -7.54 27.09 -10.24
N LEU A 176 -8.16 27.97 -9.43
CA LEU A 176 -9.08 27.55 -8.37
C LEU A 176 -10.42 27.10 -8.94
N LEU A 177 -10.88 27.70 -10.05
CA LEU A 177 -12.09 27.25 -10.73
C LEU A 177 -11.91 25.85 -11.32
N ALA A 178 -10.77 25.61 -11.99
CA ALA A 178 -10.41 24.29 -12.50
C ALA A 178 -10.26 23.26 -11.36
N GLY A 179 -9.59 23.65 -10.27
CA GLY A 179 -9.42 22.79 -9.10
C GLY A 179 -10.74 22.46 -8.38
N LEU A 180 -11.69 23.40 -8.35
CA LEU A 180 -13.02 23.17 -7.80
C LEU A 180 -13.83 22.16 -8.63
N GLU A 181 -13.72 22.22 -9.96
CA GLU A 181 -14.34 21.25 -10.85
C GLU A 181 -13.78 19.83 -10.61
N GLN A 182 -12.45 19.71 -10.48
CA GLN A 182 -11.80 18.45 -10.13
C GLN A 182 -12.21 17.93 -8.74
N LEU A 183 -12.29 18.83 -7.74
CA LEU A 183 -12.72 18.47 -6.39
C LEU A 183 -14.15 17.93 -6.39
N LYS A 184 -15.04 18.54 -7.17
CA LYS A 184 -16.43 18.06 -7.31
C LYS A 184 -16.46 16.63 -7.85
N GLU A 185 -15.74 16.35 -8.94
CA GLU A 185 -15.66 15.00 -9.51
C GLU A 185 -15.07 13.98 -8.52
N ASP A 186 -14.08 14.39 -7.73
CA ASP A 186 -13.47 13.52 -6.71
C ASP A 186 -14.40 13.24 -5.54
N VAL A 187 -15.18 14.23 -5.10
CA VAL A 187 -16.23 14.03 -4.09
C VAL A 187 -17.29 13.05 -4.61
N GLU A 188 -17.72 13.19 -5.87
CA GLU A 188 -18.72 12.30 -6.48
C GLU A 188 -18.22 10.85 -6.65
N SER A 189 -16.93 10.65 -6.91
CA SER A 189 -16.33 9.32 -7.08
C SER A 189 -15.85 8.66 -5.77
N SER A 190 -15.77 9.45 -4.70
CA SER A 190 -15.36 9.00 -3.36
C SER A 190 -16.41 8.11 -2.68
N ALA A 191 -15.99 7.41 -1.62
CA ALA A 191 -16.91 6.71 -0.72
C ALA A 191 -17.22 7.59 0.49
N ASP A 192 -16.87 7.13 1.70
CA ASP A 192 -17.12 7.87 2.94
C ASP A 192 -16.03 8.91 3.24
N ILE A 193 -14.89 8.86 2.54
CA ILE A 193 -13.75 9.77 2.73
C ILE A 193 -13.30 10.27 1.35
N LEU A 194 -12.92 11.55 1.26
CA LEU A 194 -12.42 12.16 0.03
C LEU A 194 -11.17 11.40 -0.46
N LYS A 195 -11.30 10.81 -1.65
CA LYS A 195 -10.20 10.18 -2.37
C LYS A 195 -9.65 11.19 -3.38
N VAL A 196 -8.51 11.76 -3.05
CA VAL A 196 -7.78 12.67 -3.95
C VAL A 196 -7.22 11.87 -5.12
N ARG A 197 -7.57 12.25 -6.36
CA ARG A 197 -7.01 11.57 -7.55
C ARG A 197 -5.50 11.77 -7.65
N MET A 198 -4.76 10.71 -7.95
CA MET A 198 -3.30 10.77 -8.11
C MET A 198 -2.86 10.62 -9.57
N THR A 199 -3.76 10.18 -10.43
CA THR A 199 -3.54 9.96 -11.87
C THR A 199 -4.80 10.32 -12.63
N ASN A 200 -4.67 10.45 -13.94
CA ASN A 200 -5.79 10.54 -14.84
C ASN A 200 -6.43 9.15 -15.01
N ASN A 201 -7.66 9.00 -14.52
CA ASN A 201 -8.39 7.72 -14.59
C ASN A 201 -8.71 7.27 -16.03
N ASN A 202 -8.61 8.15 -17.01
CA ASN A 202 -8.83 7.84 -18.42
C ASN A 202 -7.53 7.57 -19.20
N ALA A 203 -6.37 7.62 -18.55
CA ALA A 203 -5.07 7.48 -19.20
C ALA A 203 -4.74 6.06 -19.64
N PHE A 204 -5.31 5.06 -18.95
CA PHE A 204 -5.02 3.65 -19.20
C PHE A 204 -6.31 2.84 -19.23
N ARG A 205 -6.34 1.82 -20.08
CA ARG A 205 -7.40 0.82 -20.16
C ARG A 205 -6.82 -0.56 -19.88
N VAL A 206 -7.41 -1.26 -18.91
CA VAL A 206 -6.99 -2.63 -18.54
C VAL A 206 -7.32 -3.59 -19.69
N GLY A 207 -6.28 -4.24 -20.23
CA GLY A 207 -6.31 -5.11 -21.41
C GLY A 207 -5.94 -4.42 -22.72
N GLU A 208 -5.81 -3.09 -22.74
CA GLU A 208 -5.36 -2.33 -23.93
C GLU A 208 -4.00 -1.64 -23.70
N ASP A 209 -3.82 -0.96 -22.56
CA ASP A 209 -2.60 -0.22 -22.22
C ASP A 209 -1.79 -0.89 -21.09
N VAL A 210 -2.50 -1.50 -20.13
CA VAL A 210 -1.94 -2.24 -18.99
C VAL A 210 -2.54 -3.64 -18.93
N ALA A 211 -1.85 -4.62 -18.33
CA ALA A 211 -2.27 -6.03 -18.33
C ALA A 211 -2.44 -6.61 -19.75
N THR A 212 -1.48 -6.29 -20.64
CA THR A 212 -1.56 -6.60 -22.08
C THR A 212 -0.78 -7.86 -22.47
N THR A 213 -0.17 -8.56 -21.51
CA THR A 213 0.52 -9.81 -21.80
C THR A 213 -0.49 -10.87 -22.27
N ALA A 214 -0.28 -11.40 -23.48
CA ALA A 214 -1.23 -12.32 -24.10
C ALA A 214 -1.39 -13.61 -23.28
N GLY A 215 -2.64 -14.00 -23.04
CA GLY A 215 -3.01 -15.16 -22.24
C GLY A 215 -4.49 -15.46 -22.38
N ASP A 216 -4.93 -16.49 -21.68
CA ASP A 216 -6.29 -17.01 -21.77
C ASP A 216 -6.78 -17.40 -20.36
N VAL A 217 -8.02 -17.08 -20.04
CA VAL A 217 -8.70 -17.53 -18.81
C VAL A 217 -9.07 -18.99 -19.00
N VAL A 218 -8.49 -19.87 -18.19
CA VAL A 218 -8.65 -21.34 -18.31
C VAL A 218 -9.46 -21.95 -17.16
N PHE A 219 -9.74 -21.17 -16.13
CA PHE A 219 -10.63 -21.56 -15.04
C PHE A 219 -11.30 -20.32 -14.44
N GLN A 220 -12.54 -20.48 -14.01
CA GLN A 220 -13.27 -19.43 -13.30
C GLN A 220 -14.17 -20.06 -12.24
N ASN A 221 -14.18 -19.46 -11.04
CA ASN A 221 -15.20 -19.72 -10.03
C ASN A 221 -15.69 -18.39 -9.42
N GLU A 222 -16.42 -18.45 -8.31
CA GLU A 222 -16.96 -17.24 -7.67
C GLU A 222 -15.88 -16.32 -7.08
N LEU A 223 -14.67 -16.81 -6.83
CA LEU A 223 -13.58 -16.06 -6.20
C LEU A 223 -12.56 -15.52 -7.21
N PHE A 224 -12.26 -16.25 -8.28
CA PHE A 224 -11.19 -15.86 -9.19
C PHE A 224 -11.33 -16.43 -10.61
N GLU A 225 -10.59 -15.80 -11.52
CA GLU A 225 -10.24 -16.31 -12.85
C GLU A 225 -8.76 -16.75 -12.83
N LEU A 226 -8.45 -17.92 -13.38
CA LEU A 226 -7.07 -18.37 -13.59
C LEU A 226 -6.65 -18.04 -15.02
N ILE A 227 -5.61 -17.23 -15.17
CA ILE A 227 -5.02 -16.87 -16.45
C ILE A 227 -3.83 -17.80 -16.72
N GLN A 228 -3.79 -18.43 -17.88
CA GLN A 228 -2.62 -19.07 -18.46
C GLN A 228 -2.03 -18.14 -19.52
N TYR A 229 -0.79 -17.70 -19.34
CA TYR A 229 -0.16 -16.83 -20.33
C TYR A 229 0.45 -17.61 -21.49
N ARG A 230 0.41 -17.02 -22.68
CA ARG A 230 0.97 -17.62 -23.90
C ARG A 230 2.51 -17.54 -23.85
N PRO A 231 3.22 -18.63 -24.21
CA PRO A 231 4.68 -18.68 -24.14
C PRO A 231 5.32 -17.66 -25.10
N LEU A 232 6.49 -17.13 -24.72
CA LEU A 232 7.31 -16.24 -25.57
C LEU A 232 8.60 -16.90 -26.05
N THR A 233 8.78 -18.20 -25.78
CA THR A 233 9.93 -19.01 -26.15
C THR A 233 9.47 -20.32 -26.80
N GLU A 234 10.32 -20.91 -27.66
CA GLU A 234 10.03 -22.20 -28.32
C GLU A 234 9.96 -23.36 -27.33
N LYS A 235 10.74 -23.28 -26.24
CA LYS A 235 10.74 -24.26 -25.14
C LYS A 235 10.60 -23.55 -23.81
N VAL A 236 10.02 -24.24 -22.84
CA VAL A 236 9.74 -23.72 -21.49
C VAL A 236 10.25 -24.66 -20.41
N ASN A 237 10.38 -24.12 -19.21
CA ASN A 237 10.66 -24.87 -18.00
C ASN A 237 9.51 -25.84 -17.69
N ALA A 238 9.85 -27.09 -17.35
CA ALA A 238 8.87 -28.14 -17.10
C ALA A 238 8.02 -27.92 -15.84
N THR A 239 8.51 -27.17 -14.85
CA THR A 239 7.71 -26.86 -13.64
C THR A 239 7.00 -25.51 -13.85
N PRO A 240 5.66 -25.47 -13.97
CA PRO A 240 4.92 -24.23 -14.16
C PRO A 240 4.99 -23.35 -12.90
N LEU A 241 4.74 -22.06 -13.07
CA LEU A 241 4.78 -21.05 -12.01
C LEU A 241 3.40 -20.42 -11.83
N LEU A 242 2.81 -20.58 -10.65
CA LEU A 242 1.59 -19.87 -10.23
C LEU A 242 1.94 -18.59 -9.48
N ILE A 243 1.33 -17.48 -9.87
CA ILE A 243 1.39 -16.22 -9.13
C ILE A 243 0.06 -15.97 -8.41
N VAL A 244 0.15 -15.77 -7.09
CA VAL A 244 -0.94 -15.45 -6.17
C VAL A 244 -0.81 -13.98 -5.75
N PRO A 245 -1.42 -13.05 -6.48
CA PRO A 245 -1.36 -11.62 -6.18
C PRO A 245 -2.20 -11.29 -4.93
N PRO A 246 -2.08 -10.07 -4.37
CA PRO A 246 -3.00 -9.62 -3.34
C PRO A 246 -4.42 -9.51 -3.89
N PHE A 247 -5.42 -9.74 -3.03
CA PHE A 247 -6.83 -9.41 -3.30
C PHE A 247 -7.19 -7.98 -2.83
N ILE A 248 -6.23 -7.27 -2.25
CA ILE A 248 -6.27 -5.82 -1.99
C ILE A 248 -5.56 -5.15 -3.17
N ASN A 249 -6.29 -4.35 -3.94
CA ASN A 249 -5.97 -3.95 -5.32
C ASN A 249 -5.87 -5.15 -6.28
N LYS A 250 -5.61 -4.87 -7.56
CA LYS A 250 -5.69 -5.85 -8.66
C LYS A 250 -4.34 -6.46 -9.01
N TYR A 251 -4.36 -7.64 -9.66
CA TYR A 251 -3.13 -8.40 -9.93
C TYR A 251 -2.14 -7.70 -10.88
N TYR A 252 -2.63 -6.79 -11.74
CA TYR A 252 -1.86 -6.25 -12.85
C TYR A 252 -0.70 -5.33 -12.43
N ILE A 253 -0.46 -5.13 -11.13
CA ILE A 253 0.80 -4.57 -10.64
C ILE A 253 2.03 -5.41 -11.06
N LEU A 254 1.83 -6.71 -11.27
CA LEU A 254 2.86 -7.62 -11.77
C LEU A 254 2.87 -7.72 -13.31
N ASP A 255 1.93 -7.08 -13.98
CA ASP A 255 1.73 -7.08 -15.43
C ASP A 255 1.23 -5.69 -15.88
N LEU A 256 1.99 -4.63 -15.56
CA LEU A 256 1.64 -3.25 -15.88
C LEU A 256 1.74 -3.01 -17.40
N THR A 257 2.73 -2.25 -17.85
CA THR A 257 3.02 -2.09 -19.29
C THR A 257 4.07 -3.12 -19.71
N ALA A 258 4.25 -3.31 -21.02
CA ALA A 258 5.30 -4.19 -21.55
C ALA A 258 6.71 -3.86 -21.03
N LYS A 259 6.98 -2.61 -20.61
CA LYS A 259 8.31 -2.17 -20.12
C LYS A 259 8.57 -2.50 -18.65
N ASN A 260 7.56 -2.88 -17.89
CA ASN A 260 7.65 -3.13 -16.44
C ASN A 260 6.79 -4.32 -15.98
N SER A 261 6.36 -5.18 -16.89
CA SER A 261 5.65 -6.41 -16.57
C SER A 261 6.62 -7.52 -16.13
N MET A 262 6.43 -8.02 -14.91
CA MET A 262 7.12 -9.20 -14.39
C MET A 262 6.67 -10.47 -15.12
N VAL A 263 5.36 -10.59 -15.42
CA VAL A 263 4.80 -11.75 -16.13
C VAL A 263 5.49 -11.93 -17.48
N ARG A 264 5.44 -10.89 -18.33
CA ARG A 264 6.14 -10.85 -19.61
C ARG A 264 7.62 -11.25 -19.47
N TRP A 265 8.34 -10.65 -18.51
CA TRP A 265 9.76 -10.95 -18.30
C TRP A 265 9.99 -12.43 -17.96
N LEU A 266 9.14 -13.04 -17.12
CA LEU A 266 9.19 -14.46 -16.78
C LEU A 266 8.94 -15.37 -18.00
N LEU A 267 7.99 -15.00 -18.87
CA LEU A 267 7.75 -15.72 -20.13
C LEU A 267 8.96 -15.64 -21.06
N GLU A 268 9.63 -14.49 -21.12
CA GLU A 268 10.88 -14.31 -21.87
C GLU A 268 12.04 -15.13 -21.28
N GLN A 269 12.01 -15.45 -19.98
CA GLN A 269 12.96 -16.38 -19.34
C GLN A 269 12.57 -17.87 -19.51
N GLY A 270 11.47 -18.17 -20.22
CA GLY A 270 11.01 -19.52 -20.49
C GLY A 270 10.18 -20.16 -19.37
N HIS A 271 9.63 -19.39 -18.42
CA HIS A 271 8.67 -19.93 -17.45
C HIS A 271 7.28 -20.07 -18.06
N SER A 272 6.56 -21.14 -17.72
CA SER A 272 5.11 -21.25 -17.96
C SER A 272 4.36 -20.60 -16.81
N VAL A 273 3.78 -19.42 -17.04
CA VAL A 273 3.21 -18.58 -15.98
C VAL A 273 1.69 -18.67 -15.95
N PHE A 274 1.15 -18.88 -14.76
CA PHE A 274 -0.27 -18.77 -14.43
C PHE A 274 -0.48 -17.68 -13.39
N MET A 275 -1.60 -16.95 -13.47
CA MET A 275 -1.93 -15.86 -12.54
C MET A 275 -3.37 -15.97 -12.06
N ILE A 276 -3.57 -15.78 -10.76
CA ILE A 276 -4.90 -15.63 -10.18
C ILE A 276 -5.38 -14.18 -10.36
N SER A 277 -6.54 -13.99 -10.98
CA SER A 277 -7.25 -12.72 -11.05
C SER A 277 -8.46 -12.76 -10.11
N TRP A 278 -8.33 -12.14 -8.93
CA TRP A 278 -9.38 -12.14 -7.91
C TRP A 278 -10.61 -11.32 -8.32
N ARG A 279 -11.80 -11.82 -8.01
CA ARG A 279 -13.06 -11.09 -8.15
C ARG A 279 -13.15 -9.96 -7.15
N ASN A 280 -13.72 -8.82 -7.55
CA ASN A 280 -13.98 -7.70 -6.65
C ASN A 280 -15.29 -7.98 -5.87
N PRO A 281 -15.25 -8.21 -4.55
CA PRO A 281 -16.42 -8.65 -3.81
C PRO A 281 -17.47 -7.54 -3.66
N GLY A 282 -18.73 -7.89 -3.91
CA GLY A 282 -19.90 -7.10 -3.51
C GLY A 282 -20.56 -7.65 -2.25
N LYS A 283 -21.74 -7.13 -1.91
CA LYS A 283 -22.53 -7.58 -0.76
C LYS A 283 -22.87 -9.08 -0.79
N ALA A 284 -23.06 -9.67 -1.97
CA ALA A 284 -23.33 -11.10 -2.13
C ALA A 284 -22.18 -11.99 -1.62
N GLN A 285 -20.95 -11.49 -1.62
CA GLN A 285 -19.75 -12.21 -1.17
C GLN A 285 -19.33 -11.83 0.25
N ALA A 286 -20.22 -11.23 1.05
CA ALA A 286 -19.93 -10.82 2.42
C ALA A 286 -19.45 -11.96 3.33
N HIS A 287 -19.87 -13.19 3.01
CA HIS A 287 -19.55 -14.40 3.74
C HIS A 287 -18.19 -15.01 3.36
N VAL A 288 -17.53 -14.54 2.30
CA VAL A 288 -16.23 -15.09 1.88
C VAL A 288 -15.18 -14.85 2.96
N GLU A 289 -14.62 -15.92 3.50
CA GLU A 289 -13.62 -15.92 4.57
C GLU A 289 -12.19 -16.04 4.02
N PHE A 290 -11.19 -15.70 4.85
CA PHE A 290 -9.77 -15.86 4.48
C PHE A 290 -9.44 -17.31 4.05
N GLY A 291 -10.07 -18.30 4.70
CA GLY A 291 -9.90 -19.72 4.37
C GLY A 291 -10.41 -20.11 2.97
N ASP A 292 -11.35 -19.35 2.39
CA ASP A 292 -11.88 -19.61 1.06
C ASP A 292 -10.85 -19.25 -0.02
N TYR A 293 -10.08 -18.16 0.16
CA TYR A 293 -8.96 -17.82 -0.72
C TYR A 293 -7.88 -18.93 -0.75
N VAL A 294 -7.74 -19.69 0.33
CA VAL A 294 -6.87 -20.87 0.36
C VAL A 294 -7.55 -22.06 -0.35
N THR A 295 -8.72 -22.48 0.13
CA THR A 295 -9.33 -23.76 -0.26
C THR A 295 -10.04 -23.72 -1.61
N GLU A 296 -10.76 -22.64 -1.90
CA GLU A 296 -11.48 -22.41 -3.15
C GLU A 296 -10.72 -21.48 -4.11
N GLY A 297 -9.66 -20.82 -3.64
CA GLY A 297 -8.71 -20.07 -4.44
C GLY A 297 -7.49 -20.90 -4.85
N VAL A 298 -6.39 -20.77 -4.10
CA VAL A 298 -5.07 -21.34 -4.47
C VAL A 298 -5.13 -22.85 -4.66
N VAL A 299 -5.81 -23.60 -3.79
CA VAL A 299 -5.90 -25.08 -3.93
C VAL A 299 -6.57 -25.49 -5.24
N LYS A 300 -7.61 -24.76 -5.67
CA LYS A 300 -8.29 -24.99 -6.97
C LYS A 300 -7.43 -24.58 -8.15
N ALA A 301 -6.72 -23.44 -8.05
CA ALA A 301 -5.78 -23.01 -9.08
C ALA A 301 -4.68 -24.07 -9.31
N VAL A 302 -4.11 -24.62 -8.24
CA VAL A 302 -3.12 -25.71 -8.35
C VAL A 302 -3.73 -26.94 -9.03
N SER A 303 -4.97 -27.34 -8.69
CA SER A 303 -5.64 -28.46 -9.35
C SER A 303 -5.83 -28.25 -10.85
N ALA A 304 -6.26 -27.05 -11.27
CA ALA A 304 -6.40 -26.73 -12.68
C ALA A 304 -5.04 -26.81 -13.41
N ILE A 305 -3.98 -26.27 -12.81
CA ILE A 305 -2.64 -26.28 -13.42
C ILE A 305 -2.08 -27.70 -13.55
N GLU A 306 -2.20 -28.52 -12.50
CA GLU A 306 -1.74 -29.92 -12.54
C GLU A 306 -2.45 -30.71 -13.65
N GLU A 307 -3.74 -30.47 -13.85
CA GLU A 307 -4.52 -31.16 -14.88
C GLU A 307 -4.22 -30.66 -16.29
N ILE A 308 -4.09 -29.35 -16.49
CA ILE A 308 -3.75 -28.73 -17.79
C ILE A 308 -2.34 -29.16 -18.22
N THR A 309 -1.38 -29.15 -17.30
CA THR A 309 0.05 -29.34 -17.62
C THR A 309 0.52 -30.78 -17.47
N GLY A 310 -0.24 -31.61 -16.76
CA GLY A 310 0.15 -32.97 -16.37
C GLY A 310 1.27 -33.02 -15.32
N GLN A 311 1.70 -31.88 -14.77
CA GLN A 311 2.79 -31.82 -13.78
C GLN A 311 2.25 -32.08 -12.38
N GLU A 312 2.94 -32.92 -11.60
CA GLU A 312 2.53 -33.23 -10.21
C GLU A 312 2.89 -32.13 -9.21
N GLN A 313 3.77 -31.21 -9.58
CA GLN A 313 4.21 -30.12 -8.73
C GLN A 313 4.40 -28.83 -9.53
N ILE A 314 4.17 -27.70 -8.86
CA ILE A 314 4.36 -26.37 -9.44
C ILE A 314 5.29 -25.52 -8.57
N ASN A 315 5.92 -24.50 -9.13
CA ASN A 315 6.46 -23.38 -8.37
C ASN A 315 5.35 -22.38 -8.10
N ALA A 316 5.42 -21.64 -6.98
CA ALA A 316 4.45 -20.61 -6.66
C ALA A 316 5.12 -19.34 -6.15
N ALA A 317 4.53 -18.18 -6.45
CA ALA A 317 4.93 -16.90 -5.90
C ALA A 317 3.69 -16.17 -5.36
N GLY A 318 3.79 -15.54 -4.20
CA GLY A 318 2.72 -14.78 -3.59
C GLY A 318 3.17 -13.36 -3.25
N TYR A 319 2.31 -12.37 -3.51
CA TYR A 319 2.61 -10.96 -3.27
C TYR A 319 1.72 -10.38 -2.17
N CYS A 320 2.33 -9.70 -1.20
CA CYS A 320 1.63 -9.05 -0.08
C CYS A 320 0.70 -10.07 0.61
N ILE A 321 -0.59 -9.75 0.77
CA ILE A 321 -1.55 -10.69 1.39
C ILE A 321 -1.73 -11.99 0.59
N GLY A 322 -1.49 -11.98 -0.73
CA GLY A 322 -1.47 -13.18 -1.56
C GLY A 322 -0.34 -14.15 -1.15
N GLY A 323 0.78 -13.63 -0.64
CA GLY A 323 1.84 -14.42 -0.01
C GLY A 323 1.38 -15.08 1.30
N THR A 324 0.60 -14.38 2.12
CA THR A 324 0.02 -14.94 3.35
C THR A 324 -0.96 -16.07 3.03
N VAL A 325 -1.78 -15.91 1.97
CA VAL A 325 -2.66 -16.98 1.44
C VAL A 325 -1.83 -18.16 0.91
N LEU A 326 -0.75 -17.90 0.17
CA LEU A 326 0.14 -18.96 -0.34
C LEU A 326 0.80 -19.75 0.80
N ALA A 327 1.37 -19.07 1.81
CA ALA A 327 1.97 -19.72 2.97
C ALA A 327 0.94 -20.57 3.73
N SER A 328 -0.25 -20.01 3.93
CA SER A 328 -1.39 -20.71 4.55
C SER A 328 -1.82 -21.94 3.75
N THR A 329 -1.75 -21.87 2.41
CA THR A 329 -2.05 -23.01 1.52
C THR A 329 -1.03 -24.13 1.68
N VAL A 330 0.27 -23.80 1.74
CA VAL A 330 1.33 -24.81 1.94
C VAL A 330 1.20 -25.45 3.33
N ALA A 331 0.92 -24.64 4.36
CA ALA A 331 0.66 -25.15 5.71
C ALA A 331 -0.61 -26.01 5.78
N TYR A 332 -1.66 -25.64 5.05
CA TYR A 332 -2.89 -26.43 4.91
C TYR A 332 -2.63 -27.79 4.27
N TYR A 333 -1.83 -27.85 3.19
CA TYR A 333 -1.41 -29.11 2.58
C TYR A 333 -0.68 -30.01 3.58
N ALA A 334 0.22 -29.45 4.39
CA ALA A 334 0.91 -30.19 5.43
C ALA A 334 -0.06 -30.71 6.51
N ALA A 335 -0.99 -29.88 6.98
CA ALA A 335 -1.98 -30.23 8.00
C ALA A 335 -2.93 -31.34 7.52
N LYS A 336 -3.36 -31.32 6.25
CA LYS A 336 -4.19 -32.36 5.63
C LYS A 336 -3.40 -33.59 5.18
N ARG A 337 -2.06 -33.60 5.30
CA ARG A 337 -1.17 -34.66 4.78
C ARG A 337 -1.36 -34.91 3.29
N MET A 338 -1.58 -33.83 2.53
CA MET A 338 -1.66 -33.89 1.08
C MET A 338 -0.28 -34.13 0.47
N LYS A 339 -0.23 -34.63 -0.77
CA LYS A 339 1.02 -34.70 -1.53
C LYS A 339 1.65 -33.31 -1.66
N LYS A 340 2.96 -33.26 -1.86
CA LYS A 340 3.69 -32.00 -2.08
C LYS A 340 3.36 -31.48 -3.48
N ARG A 341 2.34 -30.64 -3.61
CA ARG A 341 1.90 -30.04 -4.88
C ARG A 341 2.64 -28.76 -5.24
N ILE A 342 3.21 -28.09 -4.24
CA ILE A 342 4.07 -26.91 -4.43
C ILE A 342 5.51 -27.35 -4.19
N LYS A 343 6.37 -27.16 -5.20
CA LYS A 343 7.78 -27.57 -5.21
C LYS A 343 8.66 -26.52 -4.54
N SER A 344 8.44 -25.25 -4.85
CA SER A 344 9.08 -24.10 -4.22
C SER A 344 8.08 -22.94 -4.09
N ALA A 345 8.27 -22.09 -3.08
CA ALA A 345 7.41 -20.92 -2.85
C ALA A 345 8.24 -19.64 -2.76
N THR A 346 7.73 -18.57 -3.35
CA THR A 346 8.33 -17.23 -3.29
C THR A 346 7.35 -16.26 -2.63
N PHE A 347 7.85 -15.36 -1.78
CA PHE A 347 7.05 -14.40 -1.02
C PHE A 347 7.58 -12.98 -1.25
N PHE A 348 6.81 -12.15 -1.94
CA PHE A 348 7.12 -10.74 -2.21
C PHE A 348 6.49 -9.87 -1.11
N THR A 349 7.31 -9.15 -0.32
CA THR A 349 6.91 -8.24 0.77
C THR A 349 5.69 -8.76 1.56
N THR A 350 5.82 -9.98 2.08
CA THR A 350 4.72 -10.73 2.68
C THR A 350 4.87 -10.79 4.19
N LEU A 351 3.85 -10.33 4.92
CA LEU A 351 3.76 -10.53 6.36
C LEU A 351 3.22 -11.94 6.66
N LEU A 352 3.98 -12.68 7.47
CA LEU A 352 3.53 -13.92 8.11
C LEU A 352 3.48 -13.75 9.63
N ASP A 353 4.36 -12.90 10.18
CA ASP A 353 4.31 -12.39 11.55
C ASP A 353 3.81 -10.94 11.50
N PHE A 354 2.68 -10.68 12.15
CA PHE A 354 1.98 -9.40 12.16
C PHE A 354 2.25 -8.58 13.43
N SER A 355 3.19 -9.02 14.29
CA SER A 355 3.52 -8.32 15.54
C SER A 355 4.00 -6.88 15.37
N GLN A 356 4.51 -6.52 14.19
CA GLN A 356 4.89 -5.15 13.83
C GLN A 356 4.25 -4.77 12.48
N PRO A 357 3.02 -4.26 12.53
CA PRO A 357 2.22 -4.02 11.33
C PRO A 357 2.61 -2.74 10.55
N GLY A 358 3.71 -2.08 10.91
CA GLY A 358 4.09 -0.78 10.34
C GLY A 358 3.13 0.34 10.75
N GLU A 359 3.03 1.38 9.92
CA GLU A 359 2.20 2.56 10.20
C GLU A 359 0.70 2.23 10.31
N VAL A 360 0.24 1.11 9.71
CA VAL A 360 -1.13 0.61 9.88
C VAL A 360 -1.44 0.30 11.35
N GLY A 361 -0.41 0.02 12.17
CA GLY A 361 -0.51 -0.21 13.61
C GLY A 361 -1.25 0.87 14.38
N ALA A 362 -1.26 2.11 13.89
CA ALA A 362 -2.03 3.21 14.49
C ALA A 362 -3.55 2.91 14.57
N TYR A 363 -4.07 2.10 13.65
CA TYR A 363 -5.48 1.68 13.62
C TYR A 363 -5.72 0.34 14.35
N ILE A 364 -4.67 -0.37 14.76
CA ILE A 364 -4.76 -1.72 15.31
C ILE A 364 -4.91 -1.65 16.84
N ASN A 365 -6.15 -1.48 17.28
CA ASN A 365 -6.57 -1.63 18.67
C ASN A 365 -8.03 -2.11 18.75
N ASP A 366 -8.41 -2.65 19.90
CA ASP A 366 -9.70 -3.32 20.07
C ASP A 366 -10.90 -2.40 19.80
N THR A 367 -10.87 -1.16 20.29
CA THR A 367 -11.94 -0.17 20.13
C THR A 367 -12.15 0.18 18.65
N ILE A 368 -11.08 0.52 17.92
CA ILE A 368 -11.15 0.85 16.50
C ILE A 368 -11.57 -0.38 15.68
N ILE A 369 -10.98 -1.54 15.91
CA ILE A 369 -11.30 -2.75 15.12
C ILE A 369 -12.75 -3.16 15.34
N SER A 370 -13.27 -3.09 16.57
CA SER A 370 -14.69 -3.42 16.84
C SER A 370 -15.66 -2.49 16.11
N ALA A 371 -15.29 -1.22 15.98
CA ALA A 371 -16.07 -0.26 15.19
C ALA A 371 -16.00 -0.56 13.68
N ILE A 372 -14.82 -0.90 13.16
CA ILE A 372 -14.62 -1.35 11.77
C ILE A 372 -15.43 -2.62 11.50
N GLU A 373 -15.39 -3.61 12.38
CA GLU A 373 -16.15 -4.85 12.25
C GLU A 373 -17.65 -4.60 12.19
N THR A 374 -18.16 -3.72 13.06
CA THR A 374 -19.57 -3.31 13.05
C THR A 374 -19.95 -2.69 11.71
N GLN A 375 -19.11 -1.79 11.18
CA GLN A 375 -19.34 -1.15 9.89
C GLN A 375 -19.28 -2.17 8.73
N ASN A 376 -18.27 -3.04 8.71
CA ASN A 376 -18.09 -4.06 7.68
C ASN A 376 -19.26 -5.04 7.69
N ASN A 377 -19.69 -5.50 8.87
CA ASN A 377 -20.81 -6.43 9.01
C ASN A 377 -22.13 -5.82 8.53
N ALA A 378 -22.35 -4.51 8.77
CA ALA A 378 -23.52 -3.81 8.27
C ALA A 378 -23.50 -3.64 6.73
N LYS A 379 -22.33 -3.37 6.14
CA LYS A 379 -22.16 -3.16 4.68
C LYS A 379 -22.03 -4.47 3.90
N GLY A 380 -21.48 -5.51 4.52
CA GLY A 380 -21.08 -6.78 3.91
C GLY A 380 -19.65 -6.80 3.36
N TYR A 381 -18.98 -5.65 3.26
CA TYR A 381 -17.62 -5.51 2.75
C TYR A 381 -17.01 -4.19 3.22
N VAL A 382 -15.68 -4.08 3.18
CA VAL A 382 -14.98 -2.79 3.26
C VAL A 382 -14.82 -2.22 1.85
N ASP A 383 -15.17 -0.93 1.69
CA ASP A 383 -15.10 -0.25 0.40
C ASP A 383 -13.65 0.00 0.01
N GLY A 384 -13.25 -0.46 -1.17
CA GLY A 384 -11.88 -0.28 -1.66
C GLY A 384 -11.46 1.20 -1.78
N ARG A 385 -12.41 2.12 -2.00
CA ARG A 385 -12.12 3.56 -2.05
C ARG A 385 -11.75 4.11 -0.68
N SER A 386 -12.45 3.70 0.37
CA SER A 386 -12.11 4.09 1.75
C SER A 386 -10.77 3.48 2.16
N LEU A 387 -10.54 2.20 1.82
CA LEU A 387 -9.28 1.52 2.10
C LEU A 387 -8.10 2.19 1.38
N SER A 388 -8.27 2.64 0.13
CA SER A 388 -7.22 3.34 -0.61
C SER A 388 -6.81 4.65 0.07
N VAL A 389 -7.77 5.38 0.63
CA VAL A 389 -7.47 6.62 1.37
C VAL A 389 -6.67 6.31 2.63
N THR A 390 -7.02 5.25 3.38
CA THR A 390 -6.25 4.83 4.55
C THR A 390 -4.78 4.54 4.18
N PHE A 391 -4.53 3.85 3.06
CA PHE A 391 -3.16 3.62 2.58
C PHE A 391 -2.45 4.91 2.13
N SER A 392 -3.13 5.83 1.44
CA SER A 392 -2.55 7.13 1.07
C SER A 392 -2.18 7.97 2.30
N LEU A 393 -2.93 7.88 3.39
CA LEU A 393 -2.66 8.60 4.64
C LEU A 393 -1.46 8.05 5.41
N LEU A 394 -0.93 6.85 5.09
CA LEU A 394 0.35 6.39 5.65
C LEU A 394 1.52 7.28 5.19
N ARG A 395 1.43 7.83 3.97
CA ARG A 395 2.36 8.82 3.41
C ARG A 395 1.64 10.11 3.06
N GLU A 396 1.02 10.71 4.06
CA GLU A 396 0.12 11.85 3.94
C GLU A 396 0.70 13.04 3.18
N ASN A 397 2.00 13.33 3.35
CA ASN A 397 2.64 14.44 2.65
C ASN A 397 2.74 14.17 1.13
N SER A 398 3.29 13.01 0.75
CA SER A 398 3.60 12.72 -0.65
C SER A 398 2.43 12.13 -1.45
N LEU A 399 1.53 11.40 -0.80
CA LEU A 399 0.42 10.68 -1.45
C LEU A 399 -0.96 11.33 -1.25
N TYR A 400 -1.09 12.32 -0.36
CA TYR A 400 -2.36 13.02 -0.13
C TYR A 400 -2.24 14.54 -0.36
N TRP A 401 -1.50 15.25 0.51
CA TRP A 401 -1.44 16.71 0.48
C TRP A 401 -0.78 17.28 -0.77
N ASN A 402 0.24 16.62 -1.30
CA ASN A 402 0.87 17.02 -2.56
C ASN A 402 -0.14 17.06 -3.72
N TYR A 403 -0.95 16.00 -3.88
CA TYR A 403 -1.98 15.94 -4.92
C TYR A 403 -3.17 16.85 -4.62
N TYR A 404 -3.54 17.03 -3.35
CA TYR A 404 -4.57 17.98 -2.96
C TYR A 404 -4.21 19.40 -3.43
N VAL A 405 -2.98 19.83 -3.15
CA VAL A 405 -2.48 21.15 -3.55
C VAL A 405 -2.38 21.26 -5.08
N ASP A 406 -1.82 20.25 -5.74
CA ASP A 406 -1.60 20.27 -7.19
C ASP A 406 -2.93 20.26 -7.98
N ASN A 407 -3.86 19.38 -7.62
CA ASN A 407 -5.13 19.24 -8.32
C ASN A 407 -6.07 20.41 -8.00
N TYR A 408 -6.28 20.70 -6.72
CA TYR A 408 -7.39 21.58 -6.31
C TYR A 408 -6.97 23.04 -6.13
N LEU A 409 -5.70 23.32 -5.79
CA LEU A 409 -5.22 24.68 -5.61
C LEU A 409 -4.44 25.19 -6.83
N LYS A 410 -3.67 24.35 -7.50
CA LYS A 410 -3.02 24.73 -8.78
C LYS A 410 -3.91 24.50 -9.99
N GLY A 411 -4.96 23.68 -9.89
CA GLY A 411 -5.83 23.36 -11.02
C GLY A 411 -5.15 22.48 -12.07
N ASN A 412 -4.05 21.82 -11.70
CA ASN A 412 -3.30 20.95 -12.61
C ASN A 412 -4.08 19.66 -12.84
N SER A 413 -3.95 19.08 -14.03
CA SER A 413 -4.43 17.72 -14.27
C SER A 413 -3.38 16.73 -13.77
N PRO A 414 -3.79 15.62 -13.12
CA PRO A 414 -2.85 14.61 -12.66
C PRO A 414 -2.07 14.00 -13.82
N VAL A 415 -0.84 13.56 -13.53
CA VAL A 415 0.03 12.92 -14.53
C VAL A 415 -0.48 11.52 -14.91
N ASP A 416 -0.29 11.16 -16.18
CA ASP A 416 -0.52 9.80 -16.67
C ASP A 416 0.60 8.88 -16.17
N PHE A 417 0.37 8.18 -15.05
CA PHE A 417 1.35 7.27 -14.48
C PHE A 417 0.71 5.93 -14.10
N ASP A 418 1.23 4.84 -14.67
CA ASP A 418 0.69 3.47 -14.62
C ASP A 418 0.61 2.92 -13.19
N LEU A 419 1.64 3.15 -12.37
CA LEU A 419 1.67 2.72 -10.98
C LEU A 419 0.61 3.43 -10.13
N LEU A 420 0.38 4.73 -10.37
CA LEU A 420 -0.68 5.46 -9.67
C LEU A 420 -2.07 5.10 -10.19
N TYR A 421 -2.18 4.73 -11.46
CA TYR A 421 -3.40 4.15 -12.03
C TYR A 421 -3.76 2.84 -11.32
N TRP A 422 -2.80 1.92 -11.17
CA TRP A 422 -2.99 0.72 -10.36
C TRP A 422 -3.39 1.04 -8.91
N ASN A 423 -2.68 1.97 -8.26
CA ASN A 423 -2.97 2.33 -6.87
C ASN A 423 -4.38 2.92 -6.69
N SER A 424 -4.89 3.57 -7.73
CA SER A 424 -6.22 4.18 -7.76
C SER A 424 -7.32 3.17 -8.11
N ASP A 425 -7.00 2.02 -8.70
CA ASP A 425 -7.95 0.97 -9.10
C ASP A 425 -8.14 -0.08 -7.98
N SER A 426 -8.75 0.37 -6.90
CA SER A 426 -8.89 -0.40 -5.66
C SER A 426 -9.99 -1.48 -5.72
N THR A 427 -9.86 -2.49 -4.88
CA THR A 427 -10.85 -3.57 -4.71
C THR A 427 -11.50 -3.51 -3.33
N ASN A 428 -12.74 -3.96 -3.22
CA ASN A 428 -13.36 -4.24 -1.94
C ASN A 428 -12.71 -5.48 -1.29
N VAL A 429 -12.92 -5.65 0.02
CA VAL A 429 -12.66 -6.91 0.72
C VAL A 429 -13.94 -7.31 1.46
N SER A 430 -14.32 -8.60 1.41
CA SER A 430 -15.50 -9.08 2.13
C SER A 430 -15.39 -8.80 3.62
N ALA A 431 -16.52 -8.60 4.30
CA ALA A 431 -16.54 -8.31 5.73
C ALA A 431 -15.87 -9.41 6.54
N ALA A 432 -16.22 -10.68 6.28
CA ALA A 432 -15.67 -11.81 7.02
C ALA A 432 -14.13 -11.90 6.88
N SER A 433 -13.60 -11.70 5.67
CA SER A 433 -12.15 -11.71 5.44
C SER A 433 -11.45 -10.51 6.07
N HIS A 434 -11.96 -9.29 5.87
CA HIS A 434 -11.32 -8.10 6.42
C HIS A 434 -11.30 -8.09 7.96
N ASN A 435 -12.41 -8.51 8.59
CA ASN A 435 -12.49 -8.65 10.04
C ASN A 435 -11.48 -9.69 10.56
N PHE A 436 -11.40 -10.85 9.90
CA PHE A 436 -10.39 -11.87 10.23
C PHE A 436 -8.96 -11.32 10.13
N LEU A 437 -8.63 -10.59 9.06
CA LEU A 437 -7.31 -9.99 8.89
C LEU A 437 -7.00 -9.04 10.05
N LEU A 438 -7.89 -8.11 10.37
CA LEU A 438 -7.64 -7.13 11.42
C LEU A 438 -7.55 -7.77 12.81
N ARG A 439 -8.51 -8.63 13.16
CA ARG A 439 -8.64 -9.22 14.49
C ARG A 439 -7.60 -10.31 14.71
N GLU A 440 -7.63 -11.33 13.87
CA GLU A 440 -6.89 -12.56 14.10
C GLU A 440 -5.42 -12.40 13.70
N LEU A 441 -5.13 -11.63 12.66
CA LEU A 441 -3.75 -11.45 12.19
C LEU A 441 -3.12 -10.18 12.78
N TYR A 442 -3.65 -8.99 12.47
CA TYR A 442 -3.01 -7.74 12.87
C TYR A 442 -3.03 -7.50 14.39
N LEU A 443 -4.17 -7.71 15.06
CA LEU A 443 -4.29 -7.47 16.50
C LEU A 443 -3.71 -8.63 17.32
N GLU A 444 -4.13 -9.85 17.01
CA GLU A 444 -3.83 -11.02 17.84
C GLU A 444 -2.64 -11.85 17.34
N ASN A 445 -2.11 -11.59 16.13
CA ASN A 445 -0.97 -12.28 15.53
C ASN A 445 -1.08 -13.82 15.59
N LYS A 446 -2.27 -14.36 15.32
CA LYS A 446 -2.57 -15.79 15.46
C LYS A 446 -1.89 -16.68 14.41
N LEU A 447 -1.48 -16.15 13.26
CA LEU A 447 -0.93 -16.98 12.18
C LEU A 447 0.38 -17.71 12.59
N VAL A 448 1.18 -17.10 13.46
CA VAL A 448 2.42 -17.67 13.99
C VAL A 448 2.23 -18.46 15.29
N GLN A 449 1.02 -18.47 15.85
CA GLN A 449 0.72 -19.15 17.12
C GLN A 449 0.32 -20.61 16.89
N ASP A 450 0.69 -21.48 17.85
CA ASP A 450 0.22 -22.86 17.83
C ASP A 450 -1.30 -22.90 17.87
N LYS A 451 -1.91 -23.57 16.88
CA LYS A 451 -3.37 -23.65 16.72
C LYS A 451 -4.05 -22.27 16.76
N GLY A 452 -3.41 -21.25 16.19
CA GLY A 452 -4.00 -19.91 16.11
C GLY A 452 -5.02 -19.78 14.97
N VAL A 453 -4.74 -20.35 13.79
CA VAL A 453 -5.59 -20.22 12.59
C VAL A 453 -6.08 -21.58 12.08
N LYS A 454 -7.39 -21.67 11.80
CA LYS A 454 -8.04 -22.86 11.23
C LYS A 454 -8.49 -22.59 9.80
N ILE A 455 -8.13 -23.48 8.88
CA ILE A 455 -8.50 -23.40 7.45
C ILE A 455 -9.06 -24.75 7.01
N GLY A 456 -10.20 -24.77 6.32
CA GLY A 456 -10.81 -26.02 5.83
C GLY A 456 -10.99 -27.08 6.94
N GLY A 457 -11.29 -26.63 8.16
CA GLY A 457 -11.49 -27.49 9.32
C GLY A 457 -10.22 -27.98 10.04
N VAL A 458 -9.01 -27.57 9.64
CA VAL A 458 -7.75 -27.99 10.28
C VAL A 458 -6.91 -26.81 10.76
N TRP A 459 -6.17 -27.00 11.85
CA TRP A 459 -5.19 -26.03 12.32
C TRP A 459 -3.96 -26.06 11.41
N ILE A 460 -3.55 -24.89 10.95
CA ILE A 460 -2.33 -24.73 10.15
C ILE A 460 -1.15 -24.33 11.05
N ASP A 461 0.07 -24.66 10.62
CA ASP A 461 1.31 -24.33 11.32
C ASP A 461 2.39 -24.00 10.28
N LEU A 462 2.88 -22.77 10.29
CA LEU A 462 3.90 -22.28 9.35
C LEU A 462 5.22 -23.06 9.49
N ASN A 463 5.55 -23.60 10.66
CA ASN A 463 6.75 -24.42 10.86
C ASN A 463 6.70 -25.74 10.08
N LYS A 464 5.52 -26.14 9.59
CA LYS A 464 5.33 -27.32 8.72
C LYS A 464 5.53 -27.02 7.24
N ILE A 465 5.75 -25.77 6.86
CA ILE A 465 6.21 -25.40 5.52
C ILE A 465 7.66 -25.88 5.38
N LYS A 466 7.87 -27.02 4.71
CA LYS A 466 9.20 -27.66 4.52
C LYS A 466 9.75 -27.52 3.11
N ILE A 467 9.05 -26.83 2.23
CA ILE A 467 9.51 -26.58 0.86
C ILE A 467 10.56 -25.46 0.84
N PRO A 468 11.46 -25.45 -0.14
CA PRO A 468 12.34 -24.31 -0.39
C PRO A 468 11.53 -23.03 -0.57
N SER A 469 11.93 -21.98 0.15
CA SER A 469 11.22 -20.72 0.20
C SER A 469 12.14 -19.53 -0.10
N TYR A 470 11.72 -18.65 -0.99
CA TYR A 470 12.43 -17.40 -1.32
C TYR A 470 11.63 -16.22 -0.80
N PHE A 471 12.22 -15.40 0.05
CA PHE A 471 11.61 -14.21 0.61
C PHE A 471 12.32 -12.99 0.04
N VAL A 472 11.55 -12.05 -0.51
CA VAL A 472 12.09 -10.74 -0.90
C VAL A 472 11.28 -9.64 -0.26
N SER A 473 12.00 -8.70 0.34
CA SER A 473 11.43 -7.51 0.99
C SER A 473 12.12 -6.27 0.42
N THR A 474 11.60 -5.08 0.72
CA THR A 474 12.20 -3.82 0.23
C THR A 474 12.58 -2.93 1.40
N LYS A 475 13.76 -2.31 1.33
CA LYS A 475 14.39 -1.61 2.46
C LYS A 475 13.59 -0.40 2.94
N GLU A 476 12.94 0.31 2.03
CA GLU A 476 12.15 1.52 2.32
C GLU A 476 10.63 1.23 2.30
N ASP A 477 10.24 -0.05 2.41
CA ASP A 477 8.85 -0.45 2.59
C ASP A 477 8.31 0.09 3.92
N HIS A 478 7.20 0.82 3.86
CA HIS A 478 6.48 1.35 5.03
C HIS A 478 5.15 0.65 5.27
N ILE A 479 4.73 -0.21 4.32
CA ILE A 479 3.49 -1.00 4.40
C ILE A 479 3.81 -2.33 5.07
N ALA A 480 4.80 -3.06 4.53
CA ALA A 480 5.29 -4.32 5.07
C ALA A 480 6.77 -4.13 5.44
N LEU A 481 7.02 -3.59 6.63
CA LEU A 481 8.37 -3.36 7.14
C LEU A 481 9.21 -4.63 6.96
N TRP A 482 10.39 -4.50 6.36
CA TRP A 482 11.19 -5.67 5.97
C TRP A 482 11.67 -6.48 7.18
N GLN A 483 11.75 -5.87 8.37
CA GLN A 483 12.01 -6.60 9.62
C GLN A 483 10.81 -7.48 10.03
N GLY A 484 9.58 -7.04 9.77
CA GLY A 484 8.36 -7.82 9.98
C GLY A 484 8.29 -9.02 9.04
N THR A 485 8.57 -8.82 7.75
CA THR A 485 8.61 -9.90 6.77
C THR A 485 9.80 -10.86 7.02
N TYR A 486 10.94 -10.36 7.48
CA TYR A 486 12.09 -11.17 7.92
C TYR A 486 11.73 -12.11 9.07
N ARG A 487 11.11 -11.59 10.14
CA ARG A 487 10.59 -12.43 11.23
C ARG A 487 9.58 -13.46 10.73
N GLY A 488 8.69 -13.05 9.83
CA GLY A 488 7.77 -13.96 9.15
C GLY A 488 8.48 -15.12 8.45
N ALA A 489 9.60 -14.86 7.77
CA ALA A 489 10.40 -15.89 7.13
C ALA A 489 10.95 -16.91 8.15
N LEU A 490 11.39 -16.46 9.33
CA LEU A 490 11.93 -17.33 10.40
C LEU A 490 10.90 -18.35 10.91
N HIS A 491 9.59 -18.05 10.82
CA HIS A 491 8.50 -18.97 11.21
C HIS A 491 8.23 -20.08 10.20
N THR A 492 8.96 -20.12 9.07
CA THR A 492 8.85 -21.22 8.10
C THR A 492 9.94 -22.25 8.29
N GLY A 493 9.58 -23.53 8.19
CA GLY A 493 10.44 -24.63 8.62
C GLY A 493 11.38 -25.22 7.57
N GLY A 494 11.35 -24.76 6.32
CA GLY A 494 12.16 -25.24 5.20
C GLY A 494 13.46 -24.44 5.01
N ASN A 495 14.20 -24.76 3.96
CA ASN A 495 15.33 -23.95 3.51
C ASN A 495 14.80 -22.61 2.99
N LYS A 496 15.49 -21.53 3.36
CA LYS A 496 15.04 -20.16 3.13
C LYS A 496 16.16 -19.38 2.48
N THR A 497 15.81 -18.59 1.47
CA THR A 497 16.67 -17.55 0.90
C THR A 497 15.97 -16.23 1.19
N PHE A 498 16.66 -15.28 1.81
CA PHE A 498 16.12 -13.94 2.06
C PHE A 498 16.91 -12.92 1.24
N VAL A 499 16.18 -12.01 0.60
CA VAL A 499 16.72 -10.94 -0.24
C VAL A 499 16.08 -9.62 0.16
N LEU A 500 16.89 -8.59 0.30
CA LEU A 500 16.40 -7.24 0.57
C LEU A 500 16.65 -6.37 -0.66
N GLY A 501 15.61 -5.98 -1.37
CA GLY A 501 15.72 -4.98 -2.45
C GLY A 501 15.78 -3.56 -1.89
N GLU A 502 16.36 -2.64 -2.65
CA GLU A 502 16.21 -1.20 -2.40
C GLU A 502 14.80 -0.68 -2.72
N SER A 503 14.56 0.61 -2.44
CA SER A 503 13.31 1.32 -2.71
C SER A 503 12.15 0.85 -1.80
N GLY A 504 10.95 1.38 -2.07
CA GLY A 504 9.73 1.05 -1.31
C GLY A 504 8.90 -0.07 -1.91
N HIS A 505 7.77 -0.37 -1.26
CA HIS A 505 6.89 -1.54 -1.48
C HIS A 505 6.72 -1.96 -2.95
N ILE A 506 6.31 -1.02 -3.82
CA ILE A 506 6.05 -1.32 -5.23
C ILE A 506 7.30 -1.17 -6.07
N ALA A 507 8.02 -0.05 -5.93
CA ALA A 507 9.15 0.27 -6.78
C ALA A 507 10.35 -0.68 -6.60
N GLY A 508 10.51 -1.28 -5.42
CA GLY A 508 11.51 -2.31 -5.16
C GLY A 508 11.11 -3.69 -5.67
N ILE A 509 9.81 -4.04 -5.62
CA ILE A 509 9.31 -5.31 -6.17
C ILE A 509 9.21 -5.27 -7.69
N VAL A 510 8.66 -4.20 -8.27
CA VAL A 510 8.52 -4.00 -9.72
C VAL A 510 9.75 -3.33 -10.31
N ASN A 511 10.92 -3.96 -10.11
CA ASN A 511 12.20 -3.49 -10.60
C ASN A 511 12.67 -4.28 -11.84
N HIS A 512 12.17 -3.93 -13.01
CA HIS A 512 12.51 -4.65 -14.24
C HIS A 512 14.02 -4.60 -14.56
N PRO A 513 14.71 -5.74 -14.81
CA PRO A 513 16.17 -5.80 -15.01
C PRO A 513 16.71 -4.85 -16.07
N ALA A 514 16.02 -4.69 -17.21
CA ALA A 514 16.44 -3.77 -18.28
C ALA A 514 16.57 -2.29 -17.86
N LYS A 515 16.00 -1.88 -16.71
CA LYS A 515 16.14 -0.51 -16.20
C LYS A 515 17.49 -0.25 -15.54
N ASN A 516 18.26 -1.29 -15.18
CA ASN A 516 19.54 -1.19 -14.46
C ASN A 516 19.49 -0.19 -13.30
N LYS A 517 18.41 -0.25 -12.53
CA LYS A 517 18.15 0.65 -11.40
C LYS A 517 18.18 -0.16 -10.12
N TYR A 518 18.60 0.51 -9.05
CA TYR A 518 18.65 -0.02 -7.70
C TYR A 518 19.67 -1.15 -7.51
N GLY A 519 19.69 -1.71 -6.31
CA GLY A 519 20.41 -2.92 -5.92
C GLY A 519 19.62 -3.75 -4.91
N TYR A 520 20.25 -4.80 -4.41
CA TYR A 520 19.70 -5.70 -3.41
C TYR A 520 20.81 -6.29 -2.53
N TRP A 521 20.46 -6.74 -1.33
CA TRP A 521 21.37 -7.39 -0.39
C TRP A 521 21.09 -8.89 -0.33
N LEU A 522 22.17 -9.66 -0.24
CA LEU A 522 22.17 -11.11 -0.05
C LEU A 522 23.01 -11.48 1.17
N ASN A 523 22.62 -12.54 1.86
CA ASN A 523 23.43 -13.19 2.88
C ASN A 523 23.13 -14.68 2.85
N ASP A 524 24.16 -15.50 3.01
CA ASP A 524 24.08 -16.96 2.98
C ASP A 524 23.40 -17.53 4.23
N THR A 525 23.39 -16.78 5.33
CA THR A 525 22.73 -17.16 6.59
C THR A 525 21.50 -16.30 6.87
N LEU A 526 20.59 -16.88 7.65
CA LEU A 526 19.53 -16.15 8.34
C LEU A 526 19.97 -16.03 9.79
N ASP A 527 20.29 -14.82 10.20
CA ASP A 527 20.69 -14.47 11.55
C ASP A 527 19.44 -14.28 12.43
N ASP A 528 19.60 -14.22 13.75
CA ASP A 528 18.45 -14.14 14.67
C ASP A 528 17.70 -12.81 14.57
N SER A 529 18.42 -11.74 14.19
CA SER A 529 17.85 -10.41 14.01
C SER A 529 18.03 -9.88 12.59
N ALA A 530 17.05 -9.12 12.13
CA ALA A 530 17.06 -8.49 10.82
C ALA A 530 18.24 -7.52 10.65
N ASP A 531 18.57 -6.74 11.69
CA ASP A 531 19.66 -5.77 11.65
C ASP A 531 21.04 -6.46 11.57
N GLU A 532 21.24 -7.55 12.30
CA GLU A 532 22.44 -8.38 12.19
C GLU A 532 22.57 -8.97 10.79
N TRP A 533 21.48 -9.53 10.26
CA TRP A 533 21.44 -10.05 8.90
C TRP A 533 21.87 -9.02 7.86
N LEU A 534 21.38 -7.78 7.97
CA LEU A 534 21.75 -6.70 7.06
C LEU A 534 23.22 -6.28 7.22
N SER A 535 23.74 -6.28 8.45
CA SER A 535 25.15 -5.93 8.71
C SER A 535 26.14 -6.91 8.09
N ASN A 536 25.72 -8.17 7.93
CA ASN A 536 26.50 -9.25 7.33
C ASN A 536 26.22 -9.42 5.81
N ALA A 537 25.24 -8.71 5.27
CA ALA A 537 24.81 -8.89 3.89
C ALA A 537 25.71 -8.16 2.87
N GLU A 538 25.91 -8.80 1.72
CA GLU A 538 26.61 -8.20 0.59
C GLU A 538 25.62 -7.49 -0.34
N HIS A 539 25.91 -6.24 -0.71
CA HIS A 539 25.14 -5.50 -1.69
C HIS A 539 25.52 -5.91 -3.12
N LYS A 540 24.50 -6.08 -3.97
CA LYS A 540 24.60 -6.37 -5.40
C LYS A 540 23.82 -5.30 -6.16
N GLU A 541 24.38 -4.85 -7.28
CA GLU A 541 23.71 -3.88 -8.16
C GLU A 541 22.71 -4.57 -9.10
N GLY A 542 21.70 -3.82 -9.55
CA GLY A 542 20.69 -4.28 -10.49
C GLY A 542 19.44 -4.87 -9.83
N SER A 543 18.64 -5.56 -10.64
CA SER A 543 17.37 -6.14 -10.18
C SER A 543 17.56 -7.49 -9.51
N TRP A 544 16.90 -7.70 -8.36
CA TRP A 544 16.83 -9.00 -7.69
C TRP A 544 16.08 -10.05 -8.52
N TRP A 545 15.32 -9.67 -9.56
CA TRP A 545 14.59 -10.62 -10.42
C TRP A 545 15.54 -11.64 -11.05
N THR A 546 16.74 -11.21 -11.47
CA THR A 546 17.72 -12.12 -12.09
C THR A 546 18.19 -13.20 -11.11
N HIS A 547 18.49 -12.80 -9.88
CA HIS A 547 18.83 -13.73 -8.80
C HIS A 547 17.66 -14.67 -8.46
N TRP A 548 16.43 -14.15 -8.41
CA TRP A 548 15.24 -14.98 -8.20
C TRP A 548 15.04 -16.01 -9.32
N ASN A 549 15.26 -15.63 -10.58
CA ASN A 549 15.20 -16.55 -11.71
C ASN A 549 16.27 -17.66 -11.60
N GLU A 550 17.51 -17.30 -11.28
CA GLU A 550 18.57 -18.28 -11.03
C GLU A 550 18.20 -19.27 -9.92
N TRP A 551 17.57 -18.78 -8.84
CA TRP A 551 17.06 -19.61 -7.76
C TRP A 551 15.91 -20.52 -8.23
N LEU A 552 14.95 -20.01 -9.00
CA LEU A 552 13.84 -20.80 -9.55
C LEU A 552 14.30 -21.93 -10.47
N LEU A 553 15.34 -21.70 -11.28
CA LEU A 553 15.88 -22.69 -12.20
C LEU A 553 16.44 -23.93 -11.47
N GLN A 554 16.88 -23.79 -10.21
CA GLN A 554 17.35 -24.93 -9.40
C GLN A 554 16.23 -25.93 -9.07
N TYR A 555 14.97 -25.49 -9.11
CA TYR A 555 13.80 -26.33 -8.88
C TYR A 555 13.13 -26.78 -10.18
N ASN A 556 13.76 -26.56 -11.32
CA ASN A 556 13.35 -27.09 -12.60
C ASN A 556 14.24 -28.26 -13.02
N PRO A 557 13.70 -29.28 -13.71
CA PRO A 557 14.53 -30.21 -14.47
C PRO A 557 15.44 -29.46 -15.46
N GLN A 558 16.63 -30.00 -15.73
CA GLN A 558 17.54 -29.40 -16.71
C GLN A 558 16.98 -29.43 -18.14
N GLU A 559 16.15 -30.43 -18.44
CA GLU A 559 15.49 -30.55 -19.75
C GLU A 559 14.25 -29.65 -19.82
N GLN A 560 14.25 -28.76 -20.80
CA GLN A 560 13.08 -27.95 -21.15
C GLN A 560 12.10 -28.76 -22.01
N VAL A 561 10.83 -28.42 -21.92
CA VAL A 561 9.72 -29.07 -22.62
C VAL A 561 9.10 -28.14 -23.66
N GLU A 562 8.32 -28.71 -24.57
CA GLU A 562 7.44 -27.93 -25.42
C GLU A 562 6.40 -27.18 -24.56
N PRO A 563 5.96 -25.98 -24.97
CA PRO A 563 4.95 -25.25 -24.22
C PRO A 563 3.67 -26.06 -24.00
N PHE A 564 3.11 -25.94 -22.79
CA PHE A 564 1.88 -26.63 -22.43
C PHE A 564 0.71 -26.18 -23.32
N PRO A 565 -0.25 -27.07 -23.60
CA PRO A 565 -1.48 -26.68 -24.27
C PRO A 565 -2.21 -25.59 -23.47
N VAL A 566 -2.93 -24.72 -24.18
CA VAL A 566 -3.76 -23.69 -23.55
C VAL A 566 -5.06 -24.35 -23.10
N GLY A 567 -5.28 -24.40 -21.78
CA GLY A 567 -6.40 -25.13 -21.19
C GLY A 567 -6.36 -26.64 -21.45
N SER A 568 -7.49 -27.30 -21.20
CA SER A 568 -7.72 -28.72 -21.45
C SER A 568 -9.21 -28.99 -21.71
N GLU A 569 -9.61 -30.24 -21.93
CA GLU A 569 -11.03 -30.61 -22.10
C GLU A 569 -11.87 -30.24 -20.86
N ASN A 570 -11.32 -30.44 -19.65
CA ASN A 570 -11.99 -30.11 -18.39
C ASN A 570 -11.79 -28.65 -17.95
N TYR A 571 -10.81 -27.96 -18.53
CA TYR A 571 -10.50 -26.55 -18.29
C TYR A 571 -10.40 -25.81 -19.64
N PRO A 572 -11.52 -25.68 -20.38
CA PRO A 572 -11.51 -25.01 -21.67
C PRO A 572 -11.19 -23.53 -21.50
N VAL A 573 -10.72 -22.90 -22.57
CA VAL A 573 -10.58 -21.44 -22.61
C VAL A 573 -11.95 -20.78 -22.48
N ILE A 574 -12.08 -19.88 -21.51
CA ILE A 574 -13.31 -19.16 -21.16
C ILE A 574 -13.32 -17.78 -21.82
N ASP A 575 -12.21 -17.07 -21.74
CA ASP A 575 -12.03 -15.70 -22.26
C ASP A 575 -10.54 -15.42 -22.51
N GLU A 576 -10.21 -14.33 -23.21
CA GLU A 576 -8.83 -13.86 -23.33
C GLU A 576 -8.39 -13.08 -22.07
N ALA A 577 -7.09 -13.14 -21.75
CA ALA A 577 -6.51 -12.26 -20.74
C ALA A 577 -6.77 -10.79 -21.12
N PRO A 578 -7.07 -9.90 -20.15
CA PRO A 578 -6.84 -10.07 -18.72
C PRO A 578 -8.06 -10.63 -17.94
N GLY A 579 -9.07 -11.16 -18.64
CA GLY A 579 -10.32 -11.66 -18.05
C GLY A 579 -11.33 -10.55 -17.72
N GLN A 580 -12.43 -10.92 -17.05
CA GLN A 580 -13.54 -10.00 -16.73
C GLN A 580 -13.49 -9.51 -15.28
N TYR A 581 -12.96 -10.29 -14.35
CA TYR A 581 -12.94 -9.92 -12.93
C TYR A 581 -12.06 -8.70 -12.66
N VAL A 582 -10.91 -8.61 -13.32
CA VAL A 582 -10.02 -7.45 -13.21
C VAL A 582 -10.62 -6.17 -13.78
N LYS A 583 -11.59 -6.27 -14.69
CA LYS A 583 -12.27 -5.13 -15.31
C LYS A 583 -13.40 -4.56 -14.44
N GLN A 584 -13.73 -5.22 -13.33
CA GLN A 584 -14.74 -4.72 -12.38
C GLN A 584 -14.25 -3.44 -11.69
N VAL A 585 -15.08 -2.40 -11.70
CA VAL A 585 -14.81 -1.10 -11.07
C VAL A 585 -15.73 -0.86 -9.88
N LEU A 586 -15.33 0.05 -8.99
CA LEU A 586 -16.14 0.47 -7.84
C LEU A 586 -17.09 1.62 -8.21
N PRO A 587 -18.34 1.64 -7.68
CA PRO A 587 -18.96 0.60 -6.87
C PRO A 587 -19.29 -0.65 -7.71
N VAL A 588 -19.11 -1.84 -7.10
CA VAL A 588 -19.49 -3.11 -7.74
C VAL A 588 -21.00 -3.11 -7.94
N LYS A 589 -21.45 -3.22 -9.20
CA LYS A 589 -22.88 -3.31 -9.52
C LYS A 589 -23.43 -4.64 -8.97
N GLU A 590 -24.47 -4.56 -8.14
CA GLU A 590 -25.20 -5.75 -7.70
C GLU A 590 -25.91 -6.38 -8.92
N SER A 591 -25.60 -7.64 -9.21
CA SER A 591 -26.16 -8.45 -10.30
C SER A 591 -27.27 -9.37 -9.80
#